data_AF-A0A1F4N474-F1
#
_entry.id   AF-A0A1F4N474-F1
#
_cell.length_a   1.000
_cell.length_b   1.000
_cell.length_c   1.000
_cell.angle_alpha   90.00
_cell.angle_beta   90.00
_cell.angle_gamma   90.00
#
_symmetry.space_group_name_H-M   'P 1'
#
loop_
_entity.id
_entity.type
_entity.pdbx_description
1 polymer ?
#
loop_
_entity_poly.entity_id
_entity_poly.type
_entity_poly.pdbx_seq_one_letter_code
_entity_poly.pdbx_strand_id
1 'polypeptide(L)' 'MGLLSDTQVRAAAPRATEYFLRDGDGLYLRIRPTGKTWAYRYQLAGKAAKLGLGAYPAVSLAKAR' A
#
# COMPACT_ATOMS: atom_id res chain seq x y z
N MET A 1 -2.13 5.08 -14.76
CA MET A 1 -0.78 5.09 -14.17
C MET A 1 -0.94 5.38 -12.68
N GLY A 2 -0.39 4.53 -11.80
CA GLY A 2 -0.44 4.82 -10.36
C GLY A 2 0.50 5.97 -9.96
N LEU A 3 0.19 6.62 -8.86
CA LEU A 3 0.83 7.83 -8.32
C LEU A 3 2.21 7.55 -7.72
N LEU A 4 2.48 6.34 -7.24
CA LEU A 4 3.77 6.00 -6.66
C LEU A 4 4.76 5.54 -7.74
N SER A 5 6.03 5.82 -7.47
CA SER A 5 7.19 5.22 -8.13
C SER A 5 7.89 4.25 -7.19
N ASP A 6 8.68 3.33 -7.75
CA ASP A 6 9.47 2.38 -6.95
C ASP A 6 10.46 3.13 -6.02
N THR A 7 11.00 4.26 -6.47
CA THR A 7 11.86 5.14 -5.65
C THR A 7 11.13 5.70 -4.44
N GLN A 8 9.89 6.19 -4.60
CA GLN A 8 9.08 6.67 -3.49
C GLN A 8 8.74 5.55 -2.50
N VAL A 9 8.41 4.36 -3.00
CA VAL A 9 8.13 3.17 -2.18
C VAL A 9 9.36 2.76 -1.36
N ARG A 10 10.54 2.74 -1.98
CA ARG A 10 11.82 2.44 -1.29
C ARG A 10 12.13 3.48 -0.22
N ALA A 11 12.05 4.77 -0.56
CA ALA A 11 12.39 5.87 0.33
C ALA A 11 11.43 6.04 1.53
N ALA A 12 10.19 5.57 1.42
CA ALA A 12 9.22 5.71 2.50
C ALA A 12 9.62 4.89 3.74
N ALA A 13 10.07 5.54 4.82
CA ALA A 13 10.57 4.84 6.01
C ALA A 13 9.45 4.51 7.03
N PRO A 14 9.53 3.38 7.75
CA PRO A 14 8.74 3.16 8.96
C PRO A 14 8.80 4.35 9.93
N ARG A 15 7.65 4.66 10.53
CA ARG A 15 7.52 5.69 11.58
C ARG A 15 6.94 5.03 12.84
N ALA A 16 6.94 5.76 13.95
CA ALA A 16 6.32 5.32 15.20
C ALA A 16 4.81 5.05 15.05
N THR A 17 4.14 5.77 14.14
CA THR A 17 2.73 5.59 13.83
C THR A 17 2.51 5.10 12.41
N GLU A 18 1.41 4.37 12.21
CA GLU A 18 1.01 3.88 10.90
C GLU A 18 0.62 5.04 9.98
N TYR A 19 1.06 4.97 8.72
CA TYR A 19 0.62 5.88 7.68
C TYR A 19 0.47 5.17 6.33
N PHE A 20 -0.23 5.82 5.40
CA PHE A 20 -0.55 5.26 4.09
C PHE A 20 -0.05 6.20 2.99
N LEU A 21 0.55 5.62 1.95
CA LEU A 21 0.83 6.30 0.70
C LEU A 21 -0.15 5.77 -0.36
N ARG A 22 -0.87 6.68 -1.02
CA ARG A 22 -1.86 6.33 -2.05
C ARG A 22 -1.16 6.08 -3.37
N ASP A 23 -1.43 4.94 -3.99
CA ASP A 23 -1.04 4.68 -5.37
C ASP A 23 -2.15 5.05 -6.37
N GLY A 24 -3.41 4.88 -5.99
CA GLY A 24 -4.55 5.12 -6.90
C GLY A 24 -5.47 3.92 -6.95
N ASP A 25 -6.69 4.09 -7.48
CA ASP A 25 -7.66 3.01 -7.71
C ASP A 25 -7.97 2.11 -6.49
N GLY A 26 -7.77 2.63 -5.28
CA GLY A 26 -7.95 1.89 -4.03
C GLY A 26 -6.68 1.21 -3.50
N LEU A 27 -5.57 1.23 -4.24
CA LEU A 27 -4.27 0.71 -3.80
C LEU A 27 -3.50 1.72 -2.92
N TYR A 28 -2.99 1.22 -1.80
CA TYR A 28 -2.16 1.97 -0.85
C TYR A 28 -0.97 1.13 -0.38
N LEU A 29 0.16 1.79 -0.20
CA LEU A 29 1.26 1.27 0.61
C LEU A 29 0.99 1.63 2.09
N ARG A 30 0.77 0.62 2.91
CA ARG A 30 0.62 0.73 4.36
C ARG A 30 1.99 0.58 5.02
N ILE A 31 2.39 1.58 5.80
CA ILE A 31 3.69 1.62 6.45
C ILE A 31 3.48 1.67 7.96
N ARG A 32 4.06 0.68 8.64
CA ARG A 32 4.02 0.47 10.08
C ARG A 32 5.45 0.49 10.63
N PRO A 33 5.66 0.65 11.95
CA PRO A 33 6.97 0.43 12.57
C PRO A 33 7.61 -0.90 12.18
N THR A 34 6.78 -1.94 11.99
CA THR A 34 7.21 -3.30 11.67
C THR A 34 7.51 -3.53 10.18
N GLY A 35 7.16 -2.59 9.29
CA GLY A 35 7.44 -2.72 7.86
C GLY A 35 6.34 -2.21 6.94
N LYS A 36 6.44 -2.61 5.66
CA LYS A 36 5.62 -2.11 4.56
C LYS A 36 4.75 -3.22 3.99
N THR A 37 3.47 -2.95 3.79
CA THR A 37 2.50 -3.90 3.22
C THR A 37 1.59 -3.21 2.24
N TRP A 38 1.15 -3.92 1.20
CA TRP A 38 0.17 -3.42 0.26
C TRP A 38 -1.25 -3.66 0.78
N ALA A 39 -2.11 -2.66 0.62
CA ALA A 39 -3.50 -2.73 0.98
C ALA A 39 -4.37 -2.17 -0.14
N TYR A 40 -5.41 -2.92 -0.50
CA TYR A 40 -6.44 -2.50 -1.43
C TYR A 40 -7.72 -2.17 -0.66
N ARG A 41 -8.22 -0.95 -0.82
CA ARG A 41 -9.48 -0.49 -0.24
C ARG A 41 -10.52 -0.43 -1.34
N TYR A 42 -11.65 -1.09 -1.13
CA TYR A 42 -12.73 -1.20 -2.10
C TYR A 42 -14.08 -1.19 -1.40
N GLN A 43 -15.16 -1.17 -2.18
CA GLN A 43 -16.51 -1.36 -1.68
C GLN A 43 -17.09 -2.65 -2.26
N LEU A 44 -17.75 -3.41 -1.40
CA LEU A 44 -18.52 -4.58 -1.80
C LEU A 44 -19.94 -4.40 -1.28
N ALA A 45 -20.93 -4.37 -2.18
CA ALA A 45 -22.33 -4.12 -1.84
C ALA A 45 -22.53 -2.86 -0.96
N GLY A 46 -21.83 -1.76 -1.31
CA GLY A 46 -21.89 -0.49 -0.59
C GLY A 46 -21.14 -0.46 0.75
N LYS A 47 -20.53 -1.57 1.18
CA LYS A 47 -19.75 -1.63 2.42
C LYS A 47 -18.26 -1.52 2.13
N ALA A 48 -17.57 -0.66 2.89
CA ALA A 48 -16.13 -0.51 2.80
C ALA A 48 -15.41 -1.80 3.24
N ALA A 49 -14.49 -2.26 2.42
CA ALA A 49 -13.67 -3.45 2.65
C ALA A 49 -12.20 -3.15 2.38
N LYS A 50 -11.32 -3.99 2.94
CA LYS A 50 -9.88 -3.89 2.78
C LYS A 50 -9.27 -5.27 2.57
N LEU A 51 -8.47 -5.41 1.52
CA LEU A 51 -7.69 -6.60 1.20
C LEU A 51 -6.19 -6.32 1.41
N GLY A 52 -5.48 -7.26 2.03
CA GLY A 52 -4.01 -7.22 2.09
C GLY A 52 -3.42 -7.92 0.87
N LEU A 53 -2.48 -7.28 0.18
CA LEU A 53 -1.85 -7.83 -1.04
C LEU A 53 -0.44 -8.35 -0.79
N GLY A 54 0.02 -8.41 0.46
CA GLY A 54 1.34 -8.91 0.84
C GLY A 54 2.32 -7.82 1.27
N ALA A 55 3.49 -8.26 1.74
CA ALA A 55 4.55 -7.38 2.23
C ALA A 55 5.47 -6.91 1.09
N TYR A 56 5.92 -5.67 1.17
CA TYR A 56 7.04 -5.19 0.36
C TYR A 56 8.36 -5.52 1.09
N PRO A 57 9.43 -5.99 0.41
CA PRO A 57 9.61 -6.05 -1.04
C PRO A 57 9.17 -7.36 -1.73
N ALA A 58 8.66 -8.36 -1.00
CA ALA A 58 8.23 -9.64 -1.59
C ALA A 58 7.18 -9.45 -2.70
N VAL A 59 6.28 -8.49 -2.51
CA VAL A 59 5.37 -7.97 -3.54
C VAL A 59 5.84 -6.58 -3.94
N SER A 60 6.30 -6.45 -5.19
CA SER A 60 6.73 -5.16 -5.75
C SER A 60 5.53 -4.26 -6.06
N LEU A 61 5.76 -2.96 -6.25
CA LEU A 61 4.72 -2.02 -6.67
C LEU A 61 4.04 -2.48 -7.98
N ALA A 62 4.81 -2.99 -8.93
CA ALA A 62 4.29 -3.50 -10.19
C ALA A 62 3.40 -4.75 -10.03
N LYS A 63 3.69 -5.60 -9.03
CA LYS A 63 2.85 -6.78 -8.72
C LYS A 63 1.59 -6.44 -7.93
N ALA A 64 1.61 -5.34 -7.18
CA ALA A 64 0.48 -4.90 -6.36
C ALA A 64 -0.59 -4.13 -7.15
N ARG A 65 -0.22 -3.59 -8.32
CA ARG A 65 -1.11 -2.97 -9.30
C ARG A 65 -1.73 -4.05 -10.18
#